data_AF-A0A958Q3S3-F1
#
_entry.id   AF-A0A958Q3S3-F1
#
_cell.length_a   1.000
_cell.length_b   1.000
_cell.length_c   1.000
_cell.angle_alpha   90.00
_cell.angle_beta   90.00
_cell.angle_gamma   90.00
#
_symmetry.space_group_name_H-M   'P 1'
#
loop_
_entity.id
_entity.type
_entity.pdbx_description
1 polymer ?
#
loop_
_entity_poly.entity_id
_entity_poly.type
_entity_poly.pdbx_seq_one_letter_code
_entity_poly.pdbx_strand_id
1 'polypeptide(L)'
;KQEKHFHRTQSTVEQVAAGINPVVRGFYNYFRSFYPSKLHRLNDWLDQSVVRWWRKKTKCTWKQANRFLRRLARQQPRLFWHWTFRLPGRAV
;
A
#
# COMPACT_ATOMS: atom_id res chain seq x y z
N LYS A 1 -8.07 17.10 18.52
CA LYS A 1 -8.80 17.25 17.23
C LYS A 1 -7.78 17.74 16.20
N GLN A 2 -7.27 16.88 15.31
CA GLN A 2 -6.21 17.26 14.36
C GLN A 2 -6.80 17.34 12.95
N GLU A 3 -7.04 18.56 12.49
CA GLU A 3 -7.43 18.86 11.11
C GLU A 3 -6.18 18.83 10.23
N LYS A 4 -6.05 17.79 9.40
CA LYS A 4 -4.95 17.69 8.41
C LYS A 4 -5.50 18.08 7.05
N HIS A 5 -5.35 19.36 6.71
CA HIS A 5 -5.51 19.82 5.33
C HIS A 5 -4.31 19.32 4.51
N PHE A 6 -4.50 18.19 3.82
CA PHE A 6 -3.47 17.55 3.02
C PHE A 6 -3.30 18.28 1.68
N HIS A 7 -2.22 19.06 1.54
CA HIS A 7 -1.69 19.36 0.21
C HIS A 7 -1.14 18.05 -0.37
N ARG A 8 -1.98 17.38 -1.17
CA ARG A 8 -1.86 16.02 -1.75
C ARG A 8 -0.54 15.73 -2.48
N THR A 9 0.28 16.75 -2.71
CA THR A 9 1.57 16.73 -3.41
C THR A 9 2.76 16.51 -2.47
N GLN A 10 2.68 16.88 -1.19
CA GLN A 10 3.80 16.78 -0.22
C GLN A 10 3.78 15.52 0.65
N SER A 11 2.75 14.68 0.56
CA SER A 11 2.61 13.54 1.46
C SER A 11 3.76 12.53 1.31
N THR A 12 4.39 12.12 2.41
CA THR A 12 5.41 11.05 2.39
C THR A 12 4.75 9.67 2.27
N VAL A 13 5.54 8.66 1.93
CA VAL A 13 5.02 7.29 1.79
C VAL A 13 4.48 6.79 3.13
N GLU A 14 5.15 7.15 4.22
CA GLU A 14 4.80 6.83 5.60
C GLU A 14 3.45 7.44 5.99
N GLN A 15 3.16 8.67 5.55
CA GLN A 15 1.87 9.32 5.81
C GLN A 15 0.73 8.65 5.05
N VAL A 16 0.98 8.22 3.81
CA VAL A 16 0.01 7.45 3.03
C VAL A 16 -0.24 6.09 3.69
N ALA A 17 0.82 5.41 4.12
CA ALA A 17 0.73 4.16 4.86
C ALA A 17 -0.04 4.34 6.17
N ALA A 18 0.22 5.41 6.93
CA ALA A 18 -0.47 5.71 8.19
C ALA A 18 -1.99 5.91 8.02
N GLY A 19 -2.43 6.45 6.88
CA GLY A 19 -3.86 6.57 6.57
C GLY A 19 -4.51 5.25 6.13
N ILE A 20 -3.79 4.44 5.35
CA ILE A 20 -4.32 3.20 4.76
C ILE A 20 -4.31 2.04 5.78
N ASN A 21 -3.23 1.93 6.57
CA ASN A 21 -3.01 0.82 7.50
C ASN A 21 -4.18 0.54 8.48
N PRO A 22 -4.78 1.53 9.17
CA PRO A 22 -5.88 1.25 10.10
C PRO A 22 -7.12 0.71 9.39
N VAL A 23 -7.45 1.22 8.20
CA VAL A 23 -8.58 0.74 7.39
C VAL A 23 -8.33 -0.69 6.96
N VAL A 24 -7.16 -0.96 6.37
CA VAL A 24 -6.79 -2.31 5.89
C VAL A 24 -6.74 -3.32 7.04
N ARG A 25 -6.27 -2.92 8.23
CA ARG A 25 -6.24 -3.78 9.42
C ARG A 25 -7.66 -4.19 9.84
N GLY A 26 -8.61 -3.25 9.89
CA GLY A 26 -10.01 -3.55 10.19
C GLY A 26 -10.63 -4.51 9.17
N PHE A 27 -10.42 -4.25 7.88
CA PHE A 27 -10.86 -5.15 6.81
C PHE A 27 -10.26 -6.55 6.94
N TYR A 28 -8.96 -6.67 7.20
CA TYR A 28 -8.31 -7.97 7.37
C TYR A 28 -8.84 -8.74 8.58
N ASN A 29 -9.05 -8.07 9.71
CA ASN A 29 -9.59 -8.70 10.91
C ASN A 29 -10.98 -9.30 10.67
N TYR A 30 -11.81 -8.63 9.86
CA TYR A 30 -13.15 -9.11 9.54
C TYR A 30 -13.16 -10.20 8.44
N PHE A 31 -12.39 -10.04 7.36
CA PHE A 31 -12.54 -10.88 6.17
C PHE A 31 -11.56 -12.06 6.06
N ARG A 32 -10.50 -12.13 6.87
CA ARG A 32 -9.43 -13.15 6.74
C ARG A 32 -9.87 -14.61 6.84
N SER A 33 -10.89 -14.89 7.65
CA SER A 33 -11.33 -16.27 7.87
C SER A 33 -12.24 -16.80 6.75
N PHE A 34 -12.88 -15.91 6.00
CA PHE A 34 -13.99 -16.28 5.11
C PHE A 34 -13.63 -16.18 3.63
N TYR A 35 -12.68 -15.30 3.26
CA TYR A 35 -12.39 -15.03 1.84
C TYR A 35 -10.89 -14.83 1.54
N PRO A 36 -10.05 -15.86 1.73
CA PRO A 36 -8.61 -15.76 1.47
C PRO A 36 -8.29 -15.37 0.02
N SER A 37 -9.04 -15.89 -0.96
CA SER A 37 -8.86 -15.55 -2.38
C SER A 37 -9.19 -14.09 -2.71
N LYS A 38 -10.21 -13.51 -2.06
CA LYS A 38 -10.58 -12.09 -2.26
C LYS A 38 -9.55 -11.15 -1.64
N LEU A 39 -8.90 -11.56 -0.55
CA LEU A 39 -7.84 -10.78 0.09
C LEU A 39 -6.61 -10.62 -0.79
N HIS A 40 -6.27 -11.62 -1.61
CA HIS A 40 -5.19 -11.48 -2.59
C HIS A 40 -5.49 -10.38 -3.61
N ARG A 41 -6.72 -10.36 -4.16
CA ARG A 41 -7.16 -9.31 -5.10
C ARG A 41 -7.16 -7.93 -4.44
N LEU A 42 -7.55 -7.85 -3.17
CA LEU A 42 -7.50 -6.61 -2.39
C LEU A 42 -6.05 -6.10 -2.24
N ASN A 43 -5.10 -6.98 -1.93
CA ASN A 43 -3.69 -6.60 -1.80
C ASN A 43 -3.14 -6.03 -3.11
N ASP A 44 -3.46 -6.65 -4.24
CA ASP A 44 -3.04 -6.16 -5.56
C ASP A 44 -3.68 -4.81 -5.88
N TRP A 45 -4.95 -4.61 -5.51
CA TRP A 45 -5.61 -3.33 -5.68
C TRP A 45 -5.01 -2.22 -4.79
N LEU A 46 -4.63 -2.54 -3.55
CA LEU A 46 -3.93 -1.63 -2.65
C LEU A 46 -2.56 -1.23 -3.23
N ASP A 47 -1.77 -2.19 -3.69
CA ASP A 47 -0.47 -1.93 -4.31
C ASP A 47 -0.59 -1.09 -5.58
N GLN A 48 -1.55 -1.41 -6.45
CA GLN A 48 -1.85 -0.59 -7.62
C GLN A 48 -2.26 0.85 -7.24
N SER A 49 -2.98 1.03 -6.14
CA SER A 49 -3.36 2.36 -5.65
C SER A 49 -2.14 3.17 -5.21
N VAL A 50 -1.18 2.54 -4.52
CA VAL A 50 0.10 3.16 -4.16
C VAL A 50 0.91 3.51 -5.42
N VAL A 51 0.97 2.61 -6.40
CA VAL A 51 1.66 2.84 -7.70
C VAL A 51 1.05 4.01 -8.45
N ARG A 52 -0.29 4.09 -8.52
CA ARG A 52 -1.01 5.23 -9.13
C ARG A 52 -0.73 6.54 -8.41
N TRP A 53 -0.73 6.52 -7.08
CA TRP A 53 -0.39 7.68 -6.27
C TRP A 53 1.04 8.15 -6.53
N TRP A 54 2.01 7.24 -6.50
CA TRP A 54 3.42 7.56 -6.73
C TRP A 54 3.63 8.13 -8.14
N ARG A 55 2.99 7.53 -9.13
CA ARG A 55 3.00 8.01 -10.52
C ARG A 55 2.44 9.42 -10.64
N LYS A 56 1.32 9.72 -9.97
CA LYS A 56 0.73 11.07 -9.96
C LYS A 56 1.65 12.08 -9.28
N LYS A 57 2.37 11.69 -8.22
CA LYS A 57 3.30 12.54 -7.49
C LYS A 57 4.58 12.85 -8.26
N THR A 58 5.17 11.83 -8.91
CA THR A 58 6.52 11.91 -9.52
C THR A 58 6.51 11.97 -11.05
N LYS A 59 5.33 11.88 -11.67
CA LYS A 59 5.14 11.84 -13.13
C LYS A 59 5.97 10.76 -13.85
N CYS A 60 6.27 9.65 -13.17
CA CYS A 60 7.10 8.58 -13.73
C CYS A 60 6.30 7.57 -14.58
N THR A 61 6.98 6.59 -15.19
CA THR A 61 6.33 5.47 -15.89
C THR A 61 5.79 4.43 -14.91
N TRP A 62 4.86 3.58 -15.37
CA TRP A 62 4.36 2.43 -14.60
C TRP A 62 5.48 1.48 -14.16
N LYS A 63 6.43 1.19 -15.07
CA LYS A 63 7.57 0.33 -14.77
C LYS A 63 8.44 0.91 -13.64
N GLN A 64 8.69 2.22 -13.66
CA GLN A 64 9.44 2.90 -12.60
C GLN A 64 8.68 2.90 -11.26
N ALA A 65 7.36 3.16 -11.29
CA ALA A 65 6.54 3.15 -10.07
C ALA A 65 6.46 1.74 -9.44
N ASN A 66 6.31 0.69 -10.25
CA ASN A 66 6.38 -0.69 -9.76
C ASN A 66 7.76 -1.04 -9.19
N ARG A 67 8.85 -0.61 -9.85
CA ARG A 67 10.21 -0.81 -9.34
C ARG A 67 10.41 -0.10 -8.01
N PHE A 68 9.87 1.11 -7.86
CA PHE A 68 9.87 1.85 -6.60
C PHE A 68 9.10 1.08 -5.51
N LEU A 69 7.87 0.62 -5.79
CA LEU A 69 7.07 -0.16 -4.85
C LEU A 69 7.80 -1.44 -4.41
N ARG A 70 8.41 -2.18 -5.35
CA ARG A 70 9.24 -3.37 -5.06
C ARG A 70 10.42 -3.05 -4.17
N ARG A 71 11.14 -1.97 -4.45
CA ARG A 71 12.28 -1.53 -3.65
C ARG A 71 11.83 -1.18 -2.23
N LEU A 72 10.74 -0.43 -2.11
CA LEU A 72 10.15 -0.03 -0.85
C LEU A 72 9.68 -1.23 -0.03
N ALA A 73 9.03 -2.22 -0.65
CA ALA A 73 8.62 -3.45 0.00
C ALA A 73 9.80 -4.29 0.52
N ARG A 74 10.95 -4.25 -0.16
CA ARG A 74 12.19 -4.89 0.32
C ARG A 74 12.85 -4.13 1.47
N GLN A 75 12.87 -2.80 1.41
CA GLN A 75 13.50 -1.97 2.43
C GLN A 75 12.67 -1.87 3.70
N GLN A 76 11.34 -1.81 3.57
CA GLN A 76 10.41 -1.63 4.67
C GLN A 76 9.19 -2.56 4.51
N PRO A 77 9.35 -3.89 4.69
CA PRO A 77 8.27 -4.86 4.48
C PRO A 77 7.07 -4.66 5.42
N ARG A 78 7.26 -3.95 6.54
CA ARG A 78 6.21 -3.66 7.53
C ARG A 78 5.53 -2.30 7.34
N LEU A 79 5.91 -1.54 6.31
CA LEU A 79 5.37 -0.21 6.08
C LEU A 79 3.86 -0.25 5.80
N PHE A 80 3.43 -1.21 4.98
CA PHE A 80 2.02 -1.48 4.76
C PHE A 80 1.59 -2.78 5.44
N TRP A 81 0.43 -2.74 6.09
CA TRP A 81 -0.10 -3.89 6.82
C TRP A 81 -0.30 -5.11 5.91
N HIS A 82 -0.82 -4.92 4.70
CA HIS A 82 -1.10 -6.01 3.77
C HIS A 82 0.15 -6.70 3.21
N TRP A 83 1.32 -6.05 3.25
CA TRP A 83 2.59 -6.67 2.85
C TRP A 83 3.03 -7.77 3.82
N THR A 84 2.63 -7.68 5.09
CA THR A 84 2.94 -8.70 6.11
C THR A 84 2.22 -10.03 5.83
N PHE A 85 1.11 -9.99 5.09
CA PHE A 85 0.34 -11.18 4.70
C PHE A 85 0.73 -11.73 3.32
N ARG A 86 1.64 -11.07 2.58
CA ARG A 86 2.25 -11.65 1.39
C ARG A 86 3.41 -12.54 1.85
N LEU A 87 3.36 -13.82 1.50
CA LEU A 87 4.45 -14.78 1.76
C LEU A 87 5.79 -14.25 1.22
N PRO A 88 6.92 -14.47 1.93
CA PRO A 88 8.24 -14.12 1.44
C PRO A 88 8.50 -14.83 0.11
N GLY A 89 8.67 -14.08 -0.98
CA GLY A 89 8.96 -14.63 -2.31
C GLY A 89 7.98 -14.21 -3.42
N ARG A 90 6.78 -13.71 -3.09
CA ARG A 90 5.87 -13.15 -4.11
C ARG A 90 6.11 -11.66 -4.26
N ALA A 91 6.97 -11.30 -5.22
CA ALA A 91 7.29 -9.91 -5.53
C ALA A 91 6.02 -9.11 -5.90
N VAL A 92 5.92 -7.92 -5.32
CA VAL A 92 5.26 -6.73 -5.91
C VAL A 92 5.66 -6.58 -7.38
#